data_AF-A0A7S4QN35-F1
#
_entry.id   AF-A0A7S4QN35-F1
#
_cell.length_a   1.000
_cell.length_b   1.000
_cell.length_c   1.000
_cell.angle_alpha   90.00
_cell.angle_beta   90.00
_cell.angle_gamma   90.00
#
_symmetry.space_group_name_H-M   'P 1'
#
loop_
_entity.id
_entity.type
_entity.pdbx_description
1 polymer ?
#
loop_
_entity_poly.entity_id
_entity_poly.type
_entity_poly.pdbx_seq_one_letter_code
_entity_poly.pdbx_strand_id
1 'polypeptide(L)'
;WVSRLSALHRYQAPGHFASIVMETAPSELVASAPGVSQAAPVSRVSAEYRQLEMSDPLLRENPQRWVMFPIKYPGVWEMYKKHEASFWTAEEIDLSQDIKDWEGLTTGERHFIKHILAFFAA
;
A
#
# COMPACT_ATOMS: atom_id res chain seq x y z
N TRP A 1 7.61 0.59 -20.86
CA TRP A 1 8.64 1.56 -21.24
C TRP A 1 9.10 1.18 -22.65
N VAL A 2 8.44 1.58 -23.74
CA VAL A 2 8.23 2.92 -24.30
C VAL A 2 6.95 2.88 -25.17
N SER A 3 6.32 4.05 -25.36
CA SER A 3 5.23 4.35 -26.32
C SER A 3 3.78 4.04 -25.93
N ARG A 4 3.06 5.06 -25.46
CA ARG A 4 1.76 5.51 -26.01
C ARG A 4 1.35 6.83 -25.34
N LEU A 5 1.63 7.94 -26.03
CA LEU A 5 1.13 9.26 -25.66
C LEU A 5 0.84 10.02 -26.95
N SER A 6 -0.42 9.99 -27.39
CA SER A 6 -1.00 10.91 -28.38
C SER A 6 -2.49 10.64 -28.52
N ALA A 7 -3.32 11.51 -27.93
CA ALA A 7 -4.60 11.95 -28.48
C ALA A 7 -5.27 12.90 -27.48
N LEU A 8 -4.85 14.17 -27.47
CA LEU A 8 -5.56 15.26 -26.84
C LEU A 8 -6.16 16.11 -27.95
N HIS A 9 -7.43 15.87 -28.30
CA HIS A 9 -8.20 16.75 -29.15
C HIS A 9 -9.58 16.99 -28.54
N ARG A 10 -9.70 18.20 -27.98
CA ARG A 10 -10.79 19.16 -28.20
C ARG A 10 -12.21 18.60 -28.18
N TYR A 11 -12.94 18.90 -27.10
CA TYR A 11 -14.37 19.18 -27.17
C TYR A 11 -14.66 20.51 -26.49
N GLN A 12 -15.24 21.43 -27.26
CA GLN A 12 -15.72 22.76 -26.87
C GLN A 12 -17.16 22.89 -27.37
N ALA A 13 -18.03 23.42 -26.48
CA ALA A 13 -19.35 24.07 -26.69
C ALA A 13 -20.61 23.18 -26.90
N PRO A 14 -21.85 23.71 -26.73
CA PRO A 14 -22.34 24.81 -25.85
C PRO A 14 -23.68 24.51 -25.12
N GLY A 15 -24.04 25.35 -24.14
CA GLY A 15 -25.38 25.96 -24.02
C GLY A 15 -26.55 25.19 -23.38
N HIS A 16 -27.04 25.76 -22.26
CA HIS A 16 -28.41 25.72 -21.71
C HIS A 16 -29.07 24.35 -21.39
N PHE A 17 -29.41 24.13 -20.11
CA PHE A 17 -30.82 24.08 -19.66
C PHE A 17 -30.93 23.96 -18.12
N ALA A 18 -31.91 24.69 -17.58
CA ALA A 18 -32.62 24.49 -16.31
C ALA A 18 -31.92 24.76 -14.97
N SER A 19 -32.18 25.96 -14.44
CA SER A 19 -32.35 26.21 -13.01
C SER A 19 -33.47 25.33 -12.45
N ILE A 20 -33.21 24.60 -11.37
CA ILE A 20 -34.23 24.20 -10.39
C ILE A 20 -33.71 24.61 -9.03
N VAL A 21 -34.34 25.66 -8.51
CA VAL A 21 -34.35 26.01 -7.09
C VAL A 21 -35.26 24.99 -6.42
N MET A 22 -34.74 24.25 -5.44
CA MET A 22 -35.58 23.57 -4.44
C MET A 22 -35.17 24.08 -3.06
N GLU A 23 -36.00 25.02 -2.58
CA GLU A 23 -36.62 25.08 -1.27
C GLU A 23 -35.85 24.53 -0.05
N THR A 24 -35.78 25.38 0.97
CA THR A 24 -35.15 25.20 2.27
C THR A 24 -36.03 24.47 3.30
N ALA A 25 -35.40 23.59 4.10
CA ALA A 25 -35.70 23.17 5.49
C ALA A 25 -36.96 22.28 5.73
N PRO A 26 -36.99 21.37 6.75
CA PRO A 26 -36.34 21.49 8.06
C PRO A 26 -35.51 20.28 8.57
N SER A 27 -34.72 20.58 9.62
CA SER A 27 -34.11 19.61 10.53
C SER A 27 -35.17 18.75 11.20
N GLU A 28 -34.98 17.43 11.23
CA GLU A 28 -35.22 16.60 12.43
C GLU A 28 -34.63 15.18 12.28
N LEU A 29 -33.84 14.81 13.30
CA LEU A 29 -33.45 13.50 13.80
C LEU A 29 -33.50 12.27 12.86
N VAL A 30 -32.31 11.84 12.41
CA VAL A 30 -32.05 10.41 12.15
C VAL A 30 -31.39 9.82 13.41
N ALA A 31 -32.13 8.97 14.10
CA ALA A 31 -31.68 8.22 15.26
C ALA A 31 -30.41 7.41 14.93
N SER A 32 -29.34 7.66 15.69
CA SER A 32 -28.13 6.85 15.67
C SER A 32 -28.45 5.43 16.15
N ALA A 33 -28.19 4.43 15.31
CA ALA A 33 -28.18 3.03 15.71
C ALA A 33 -27.13 2.81 16.83
N PRO A 34 -27.48 2.15 17.96
CA PRO A 34 -26.51 1.84 19.00
C PRO A 34 -25.77 0.57 18.58
N GLY A 35 -24.64 0.73 17.90
CA GLY A 35 -23.84 -0.39 17.42
C GLY A 35 -22.45 0.04 16.97
N VAL A 36 -21.87 1.04 17.62
CA VAL A 36 -20.47 1.40 17.41
C VAL A 36 -19.64 0.43 18.25
N SER A 37 -18.97 -0.50 17.56
CA SER A 37 -17.91 -1.36 18.08
C SER A 37 -16.99 -0.53 19.00
N GLN A 38 -16.98 -0.84 20.29
CA GLN A 38 -16.09 -0.17 21.24
C GLN A 38 -14.64 -0.46 20.81
N ALA A 39 -13.97 0.56 20.26
CA ALA A 39 -12.54 0.51 20.03
C ALA A 39 -11.85 0.18 21.36
N ALA A 40 -10.98 -0.83 21.35
CA ALA A 40 -10.21 -1.23 22.51
C ALA A 40 -9.54 -0.01 23.17
N PRO A 41 -9.44 0.05 24.51
CA PRO A 41 -8.86 1.20 25.18
C PRO A 41 -7.42 1.39 24.69
N VAL A 42 -7.21 2.47 23.95
CA VAL A 42 -5.90 2.84 23.42
C VAL A 42 -5.00 3.10 24.63
N SER A 43 -3.91 2.34 24.73
CA SER A 43 -2.90 2.57 25.77
C SER A 43 -2.47 4.04 25.77
N ARG A 44 -2.25 4.62 26.96
CA ARG A 44 -1.73 5.99 27.08
C ARG A 44 -0.49 6.21 26.20
N VAL A 45 0.39 5.21 26.13
CA VAL A 45 1.61 5.25 25.31
C VAL A 45 1.29 5.36 23.82
N SER A 46 0.31 4.61 23.31
CA SER A 46 -0.06 4.70 21.90
C SER A 46 -0.80 6.00 21.57
N ALA A 47 -1.50 6.61 22.54
CA ALA A 47 -2.08 7.94 22.38
C ALA A 47 -0.98 9.03 22.29
N GLU A 48 0.11 8.91 23.05
CA GLU A 48 1.26 9.81 22.99
C GLU A 48 1.99 9.70 21.64
N TYR A 49 2.27 8.48 21.15
CA TYR A 49 2.93 8.29 19.85
C TYR A 49 2.10 8.83 18.68
N ARG A 50 0.77 8.68 18.71
CA ARG A 50 -0.12 9.24 17.68
C ARG A 50 -0.03 10.77 17.58
N GLN A 51 0.26 11.46 18.69
CA GLN A 51 0.47 12.90 18.67
C GLN A 51 1.83 13.26 18.05
N LEU A 52 2.87 12.47 18.32
CA LEU A 52 4.20 12.66 17.75
C LEU A 52 4.22 12.42 16.22
N GLU A 53 3.46 11.43 15.73
CA GLU A 53 3.29 11.14 14.30
C GLU A 53 2.85 12.37 13.48
N MET A 54 1.97 13.21 14.03
CA MET A 54 1.48 14.43 13.36
C MET A 54 2.61 15.43 13.06
N SER A 55 3.67 15.40 13.87
CA SER A 55 4.84 16.28 13.73
C SER A 55 6.01 15.61 13.00
N ASP A 56 5.92 14.34 12.65
CA ASP A 56 7.01 13.61 12.00
C ASP A 56 7.21 14.12 10.55
N PRO A 57 8.40 14.61 10.17
CA PRO A 57 8.70 15.02 8.81
C PRO A 57 8.58 13.90 7.75
N LEU A 58 8.70 12.62 8.13
CA LEU A 58 8.59 11.48 7.22
C LEU A 58 7.13 11.11 6.92
N LEU A 59 6.21 11.40 7.84
CA LEU A 59 4.78 11.08 7.72
C LEU A 59 3.96 12.23 7.15
N ARG A 60 4.55 13.43 7.02
CA ARG A 60 3.92 14.61 6.43
C ARG A 60 4.07 14.63 4.92
N GLU A 61 2.98 14.92 4.22
CA GLU A 61 3.00 15.10 2.76
C GLU A 61 3.93 16.25 2.34
N ASN A 62 4.64 16.07 1.22
CA ASN A 62 5.55 17.09 0.68
C ASN A 62 5.21 17.41 -0.78
N PRO A 63 4.25 18.32 -1.03
CA PRO A 63 3.86 18.71 -2.39
C PRO A 63 4.90 19.59 -3.10
N GLN A 64 6.06 19.89 -2.49
CA GLN A 64 7.09 20.73 -3.09
C GLN A 64 8.28 19.93 -3.64
N ARG A 65 8.23 18.59 -3.56
CA ARG A 65 9.31 17.70 -4.04
C ARG A 65 8.85 16.88 -5.24
N TRP A 66 9.17 17.35 -6.43
CA TRP A 66 8.80 16.74 -7.71
C TRP A 66 9.91 15.92 -8.36
N VAL A 67 11.12 16.06 -7.84
CA VAL A 67 12.32 15.40 -8.33
C VAL A 67 13.06 14.75 -7.17
N MET A 68 13.75 13.64 -7.47
CA MET A 68 14.43 12.86 -6.45
C MET A 68 15.62 13.61 -5.85
N PHE A 69 16.35 14.36 -6.67
CA PHE A 69 17.52 15.12 -6.27
C PHE A 69 17.15 16.54 -5.84
N PRO A 70 17.82 17.12 -4.83
CA PRO A 70 18.89 16.51 -4.01
C PRO A 70 18.36 15.51 -2.95
N ILE A 71 19.17 14.52 -2.60
CA ILE A 71 18.81 13.48 -1.61
C ILE A 71 18.78 14.10 -0.20
N LYS A 72 17.62 14.08 0.46
CA LYS A 72 17.44 14.60 1.82
C LYS A 72 17.86 13.64 2.94
N TYR A 73 17.74 12.33 2.69
CA TYR A 73 18.02 11.27 3.68
C TYR A 73 19.02 10.25 3.10
N PRO A 74 20.34 10.50 3.21
CA PRO A 74 21.37 9.64 2.63
C PRO A 74 21.32 8.20 3.15
N GLY A 75 21.11 7.97 4.45
CA GLY A 75 21.05 6.61 5.00
C GLY A 75 19.90 5.77 4.45
N VAL A 76 18.72 6.38 4.22
CA VAL A 76 17.59 5.69 3.57
C VAL A 76 17.91 5.36 2.11
N TRP A 77 18.58 6.29 1.43
CA TRP A 77 19.01 6.10 0.05
C TRP A 77 20.07 5.00 -0.11
N GLU A 78 21.04 4.94 0.80
CA GLU A 78 22.05 3.87 0.84
C GLU A 78 21.40 2.49 1.03
N MET A 79 20.43 2.39 1.96
CA MET A 79 19.70 1.12 2.16
C MET A 79 18.85 0.75 0.95
N TYR A 80 18.22 1.73 0.29
CA TYR A 80 17.55 1.50 -0.98
C TYR A 80 18.50 0.97 -2.05
N LYS A 81 19.68 1.59 -2.23
CA LYS A 81 20.68 1.15 -3.21
C LYS A 81 21.27 -0.22 -2.88
N LYS A 82 21.43 -0.54 -1.60
CA LYS A 82 21.85 -1.88 -1.15
C LYS A 82 20.79 -2.94 -1.51
N HIS A 83 19.52 -2.63 -1.30
CA HIS A 83 18.41 -3.51 -1.67
C HIS A 83 18.28 -3.67 -3.19
N GLU A 84 18.39 -2.58 -3.96
CA GLU A 84 18.40 -2.60 -5.43
C GLU A 84 19.55 -3.47 -5.97
N ALA A 85 20.72 -3.41 -5.34
CA ALA A 85 21.85 -4.26 -5.69
C ALA A 85 21.65 -5.76 -5.35
N SER A 86 20.63 -6.10 -4.56
CA SER A 86 20.28 -7.46 -4.15
C SER A 86 19.03 -7.98 -4.86
N PHE A 87 18.70 -7.40 -6.02
CA PHE A 87 17.59 -7.85 -6.85
C PHE A 87 17.94 -9.16 -7.56
N TRP A 88 17.00 -10.11 -7.53
CA TRP A 88 17.09 -11.41 -8.20
C TRP A 88 15.71 -11.76 -8.77
N THR A 89 15.66 -12.54 -9.85
CA THR A 89 14.41 -13.03 -10.44
C THR A 89 14.16 -14.50 -10.13
N ALA A 90 12.90 -14.93 -10.15
CA ALA A 90 12.55 -16.33 -9.82
C ALA A 90 13.18 -17.36 -10.76
N GLU A 91 13.47 -16.96 -12.00
CA GLU A 91 14.16 -17.77 -13.01
C GLU A 91 15.64 -18.01 -12.70
N GLU A 92 16.23 -17.27 -11.75
CA GLU A 92 17.61 -17.48 -11.29
C GLU A 92 17.74 -18.70 -10.35
N ILE A 93 16.63 -19.29 -9.90
CA ILE A 93 16.62 -20.50 -9.06
C ILE A 93 16.40 -21.75 -9.94
N ASP A 94 17.39 -22.64 -9.99
CA ASP A 94 17.24 -23.98 -10.58
C ASP A 94 16.66 -24.96 -9.56
N LEU A 95 15.55 -25.61 -9.91
CA LEU A 95 14.86 -26.60 -9.07
C LEU A 95 15.01 -28.04 -9.59
N SER A 96 15.87 -28.27 -10.59
CA SER A 96 16.00 -29.56 -11.27
C SER A 96 16.50 -30.68 -10.35
N GLN A 97 17.38 -30.34 -9.40
CA GLN A 97 17.95 -31.29 -8.46
C GLN A 97 17.04 -31.51 -7.24
N ASP A 98 16.32 -30.49 -6.81
CA ASP A 98 15.39 -30.55 -5.67
C ASP A 98 14.31 -31.62 -5.84
N ILE A 99 13.87 -31.90 -7.07
CA ILE A 99 12.88 -32.97 -7.35
C ILE A 99 13.40 -34.34 -6.93
N LYS A 100 14.69 -34.63 -7.14
CA LYS A 100 15.28 -35.92 -6.76
C LYS A 100 15.42 -36.04 -5.25
N ASP A 101 15.84 -34.97 -4.61
CA ASP A 101 15.99 -34.92 -3.15
C ASP A 101 14.61 -35.04 -2.48
N TRP A 102 13.58 -34.46 -3.09
CA TRP A 102 12.20 -34.55 -2.64
C TRP A 102 11.65 -36.00 -2.58
N GLU A 103 12.00 -36.83 -3.55
CA GLU A 103 11.61 -38.24 -3.60
C GLU A 103 12.30 -39.08 -2.51
N GLY A 104 13.53 -38.72 -2.13
CA GLY A 104 14.32 -39.39 -1.09
C GLY A 104 13.90 -39.09 0.35
N LEU A 105 13.14 -38.01 0.58
CA LEU A 105 12.70 -37.61 1.92
C LEU A 105 11.65 -38.57 2.53
N THR A 106 11.52 -38.52 3.85
CA THR A 106 10.43 -39.23 4.54
C THR A 106 9.09 -38.50 4.40
N THR A 107 7.98 -39.20 4.64
CA THR A 107 6.63 -38.59 4.57
C THR A 107 6.45 -37.48 5.62
N GLY A 108 7.09 -37.59 6.79
CA GLY A 108 7.05 -36.56 7.83
C GLY A 108 7.75 -35.27 7.40
N GLU A 109 8.94 -35.38 6.81
CA GLU A 109 9.73 -34.24 6.33
C GLU A 109 9.02 -33.52 5.17
N ARG A 110 8.49 -34.27 4.19
CA ARG A 110 7.70 -33.68 3.11
C ARG A 110 6.46 -32.95 3.62
N HIS A 111 5.76 -33.51 4.61
CA HIS A 111 4.59 -32.86 5.20
C HIS A 111 4.97 -31.54 5.88
N PHE A 112 6.09 -31.52 6.60
CA PHE A 112 6.61 -30.33 7.26
C PHE A 112 6.99 -29.23 6.25
N ILE A 113 7.77 -29.57 5.20
CA ILE A 113 8.20 -28.60 4.19
C ILE A 113 6.98 -28.04 3.42
N LYS A 114 6.00 -28.87 3.07
CA LYS A 114 4.75 -28.40 2.44
C LYS A 114 4.01 -27.37 3.31
N HIS A 115 3.95 -27.58 4.62
CA HIS A 115 3.30 -26.65 5.53
C HIS A 115 4.01 -25.29 5.58
N ILE A 116 5.35 -25.29 5.62
CA ILE A 116 6.14 -24.06 5.60
C ILE A 116 5.96 -23.32 4.29
N LEU A 117 6.03 -24.01 3.15
CA LEU A 117 5.82 -23.40 1.84
C LEU A 117 4.39 -22.84 1.71
N ALA A 118 3.38 -23.58 2.18
CA ALA A 118 2.00 -23.10 2.20
C ALA A 118 1.80 -21.87 3.10
N PHE A 119 2.55 -21.77 4.20
CA PHE A 119 2.54 -20.58 5.06
C PHE A 119 3.13 -19.34 4.38
N PHE A 120 4.22 -19.48 3.62
CA PHE A 120 4.83 -18.35 2.91
C PHE A 120 4.09 -17.96 1.62
N ALA A 121 3.30 -18.86 1.05
CA ALA A 121 2.58 -18.63 -0.21
C ALA A 121 1.15 -18.07 -0.06
N ALA A 122 0.57 -18.09 1.15
CA ALA A 122 -0.76 -17.57 1.46
C ALA A 122 -0.71 -16.13 1.97
#